data_AF-A0AA35PXZ3-F1
#
_entry.id   AF-A0AA35PXZ3-F1
#
_cell.length_a   1.000
_cell.length_b   1.000
_cell.length_c   1.000
_cell.angle_alpha   90.00
_cell.angle_beta   90.00
_cell.angle_gamma   90.00
#
_symmetry.space_group_name_H-M   'P 1'
#
loop_
_entity.id
_entity.type
_entity.pdbx_description
1 polymer ?
#
loop_
_entity_poly.entity_id
_entity_poly.type
_entity_poly.pdbx_seq_one_letter_code
_entity_poly.pdbx_strand_id
1 'polypeptide(L)'
;MDSTEVKLIAQAAGVCRQCRVGKQRCDKILPTCSRCARKLLRCDYSANVSLWPSGPEHPYTTLKTQEPCIWYLSSQSRMSLIHAASEAAFGGTGADCLSTATKLVCELFLNSGSGVGEVVRRYYAEMHSWFPIIQEDVEEFLSSTIPIDLGHHGHLLLSMYLASHPLCEHVNHVAGSPLYLTTKQVFLIMQASSIRSIRLLQSGLLIAVYEFGHGLTEKAEHTASSCLAIYRTLVATQCDQEPSSDKDMSEFKACCQSITLLDRLIIFYRIIDHFTTTRTLFQQGSLFWESIYSSSILPSFPSHHDAKGLFLDIGIGTSNFSMLYRVSILIGDIFEHMAQATARTEPATLYKDLEKEISLITCNMIEKAGTASTKFCESIALALSSLFLLQLFRKTRQLESHSAREDDMALETAQRMVLDMNRTASCMLQSRDASTMSFVGICCVCSAGVLLVLASQKGHQISLADSDLATIRFNLKALNRRWRIGATYLQCLDQDPDLDGLC
;
A
#
# COMPACT_ATOMS: atom_id res chain seq x y z
N MET A 1 36.08 -52.52 8.60
CA MET A 1 35.87 -52.60 10.06
C MET A 1 36.90 -51.67 10.67
N ASP A 2 36.64 -50.44 11.09
CA ASP A 2 35.40 -49.80 11.56
C ASP A 2 35.26 -48.40 10.97
N SER A 3 34.08 -48.07 10.47
CA SER A 3 33.66 -46.69 10.21
C SER A 3 32.99 -46.16 11.48
N THR A 4 33.73 -45.41 12.29
CA THR A 4 33.17 -44.63 13.40
C THR A 4 32.22 -43.56 12.86
N GLU A 5 30.94 -43.87 12.90
CA GLU A 5 29.84 -42.96 12.62
C GLU A 5 29.78 -41.90 13.75
N VAL A 6 30.27 -40.69 13.48
CA VAL A 6 30.16 -39.56 14.42
C VAL A 6 28.70 -39.12 14.48
N LYS A 7 27.95 -39.63 15.47
CA LYS A 7 26.61 -39.12 15.79
C LYS A 7 26.73 -37.67 16.27
N LEU A 8 26.37 -36.73 15.40
CA LEU A 8 26.10 -35.34 15.77
C LEU A 8 24.87 -35.29 16.69
N ILE A 9 25.10 -35.35 18.00
CA ILE A 9 24.06 -35.15 19.00
C ILE A 9 23.86 -33.64 19.16
N ALA A 10 22.73 -33.12 18.68
CA ALA A 10 22.36 -31.72 18.87
C ALA A 10 22.20 -31.42 20.38
N GLN A 11 22.88 -30.38 20.86
CA GLN A 11 22.84 -29.94 22.26
C GLN A 11 22.21 -28.54 22.37
N ALA A 12 21.47 -28.30 23.44
CA ALA A 12 20.90 -27.01 23.77
C ALA A 12 21.95 -26.05 24.37
N ALA A 13 21.79 -24.75 24.16
CA ALA A 13 22.69 -23.71 24.71
C ALA A 13 22.75 -23.74 26.25
N GLY A 14 21.61 -23.97 26.91
CA GLY A 14 21.48 -23.94 28.37
C GLY A 14 20.86 -25.20 28.98
N VAL A 15 20.95 -25.30 30.30
CA VAL A 15 20.31 -26.36 31.10
C VAL A 15 18.79 -26.25 30.97
N CYS A 16 18.08 -27.37 30.73
CA CYS A 16 16.63 -27.36 30.61
C CYS A 16 15.96 -26.85 31.91
N ARG A 17 14.75 -26.29 31.79
CA ARG A 17 14.00 -25.69 32.90
C ARG A 17 13.91 -26.60 34.12
N GLN A 18 13.62 -27.89 33.92
CA GLN A 18 13.46 -28.83 35.04
C GLN A 18 14.75 -29.17 35.77
N CYS A 19 15.86 -29.29 35.03
CA CYS A 19 17.16 -29.49 35.66
C CYS A 19 17.64 -28.22 36.36
N ARG A 20 17.32 -27.04 35.81
CA ARG A 20 17.66 -25.74 36.39
C ARG A 20 16.92 -25.51 37.71
N VAL A 21 15.60 -25.69 37.73
CA VAL A 21 14.77 -25.55 38.94
C VAL A 21 15.17 -26.58 40.00
N GLY A 22 15.40 -27.83 39.60
CA GLY A 22 15.81 -28.88 40.53
C GLY A 22 17.25 -28.74 41.07
N LYS A 23 18.07 -27.86 40.49
CA LYS A 23 19.54 -27.75 40.68
C LYS A 23 20.28 -29.06 40.39
N GLN A 24 20.08 -29.61 39.21
CA GLN A 24 20.50 -30.95 38.86
C GLN A 24 21.26 -30.99 37.54
N ARG A 25 22.12 -32.01 37.38
CA ARG A 25 22.91 -32.19 36.15
C ARG A 25 22.00 -32.46 34.94
N CYS A 26 22.25 -31.71 33.87
CA CYS A 26 21.61 -31.83 32.56
C CYS A 26 22.70 -32.03 31.50
N ASP A 27 22.53 -33.04 30.66
CA ASP A 27 23.40 -33.36 29.53
C ASP A 27 23.06 -32.55 28.26
N LYS A 28 22.03 -31.69 28.33
CA LYS A 28 21.63 -30.74 27.28
C LYS A 28 21.26 -31.36 25.92
N ILE A 29 21.10 -32.68 25.84
CA ILE A 29 20.70 -33.37 24.60
C ILE A 29 19.30 -32.87 24.18
N LEU A 30 19.16 -32.59 22.88
CA LEU A 30 17.88 -32.29 22.23
C LEU A 30 17.28 -33.57 21.63
N PRO A 31 15.94 -33.72 21.62
CA PRO A 31 14.93 -32.79 22.15
C PRO A 31 14.73 -32.90 23.67
N THR A 32 15.18 -33.98 24.30
CA THR A 32 14.99 -34.25 25.73
C THR A 32 16.31 -34.69 26.39
N CYS A 33 16.65 -34.08 27.54
CA CYS A 33 17.85 -34.46 28.29
C CYS A 33 17.68 -35.87 28.90
N SER A 34 18.75 -36.65 29.03
CA SER A 34 18.68 -38.06 29.49
C SER A 34 18.04 -38.20 30.88
N ARG A 35 18.18 -37.18 31.73
CA ARG A 35 17.54 -37.16 33.05
C ARG A 35 16.03 -37.01 32.94
N CYS A 36 15.55 -36.05 32.15
CA CYS A 36 14.12 -35.84 31.96
C CYS A 36 13.48 -37.04 31.26
N ALA A 37 14.16 -37.63 30.27
CA ALA A 37 13.70 -38.86 29.61
C ALA A 37 13.54 -40.01 30.61
N ARG A 38 14.56 -40.29 31.43
CA ARG A 38 14.52 -41.37 32.43
C ARG A 38 13.49 -41.16 33.53
N LYS A 39 13.20 -39.91 33.90
CA LYS A 39 12.19 -39.57 34.91
C LYS A 39 10.80 -39.30 34.33
N LEU A 40 10.61 -39.46 33.01
CA LEU A 40 9.37 -39.14 32.30
C LEU A 40 8.88 -37.70 32.58
N LEU A 41 9.81 -36.77 32.73
CA LEU A 41 9.51 -35.35 32.95
C LEU A 41 9.52 -34.59 31.62
N ARG A 42 8.63 -33.62 31.46
CA ARG A 42 8.63 -32.72 30.29
C ARG A 42 9.92 -31.89 30.28
N CYS A 43 10.79 -32.16 29.31
CA CYS A 43 12.03 -31.42 29.11
C CYS A 43 11.73 -30.16 28.29
N ASP A 44 12.10 -29.00 28.83
CA ASP A 44 11.78 -27.71 28.23
C ASP A 44 13.04 -26.83 28.18
N TYR A 45 13.47 -26.48 26.96
CA TYR A 45 14.60 -25.58 26.70
C TYR A 45 14.15 -24.20 26.20
N SER A 46 12.84 -23.93 26.10
CA SER A 46 12.28 -22.68 25.54
C SER A 46 12.71 -21.42 26.29
N ALA A 47 13.07 -21.55 27.57
CA ALA A 47 13.62 -20.46 28.38
C ALA A 47 15.07 -20.05 28.01
N ASN A 48 15.77 -20.81 27.16
CA ASN A 48 17.15 -20.54 26.74
C ASN A 48 17.29 -20.45 25.20
N VAL A 49 16.24 -20.06 24.47
CA VAL A 49 16.36 -19.83 23.01
C VAL A 49 17.09 -18.51 22.78
N SER A 50 18.39 -18.53 23.03
CA SER A 50 19.37 -17.68 22.39
C SER A 50 19.92 -18.47 21.22
N LEU A 51 19.46 -18.11 20.02
CA LEU A 51 20.16 -18.22 18.73
C LEU A 51 20.53 -19.63 18.22
N TRP A 52 20.07 -19.93 17.01
CA TRP A 52 20.75 -20.88 16.12
C TRP A 52 22.23 -20.50 15.93
N PRO A 53 23.12 -21.46 15.59
CA PRO A 53 24.56 -21.28 15.75
C PRO A 53 25.10 -20.24 14.78
N SER A 54 25.68 -19.17 15.33
CA SER A 54 26.64 -18.33 14.60
C SER A 54 27.89 -19.16 14.31
N GLY A 55 28.33 -19.17 13.06
CA GLY A 55 29.66 -19.65 12.65
C GLY A 55 30.79 -18.86 13.33
N PRO A 56 32.04 -19.29 13.14
CA PRO A 56 33.17 -18.82 13.95
C PRO A 56 33.37 -17.30 13.84
N GLU A 57 33.54 -16.71 15.01
CA GLU A 57 33.62 -15.28 15.29
C GLU A 57 34.71 -14.58 14.47
N HIS A 58 34.31 -13.51 13.74
CA HIS A 58 35.22 -12.44 13.34
C HIS A 58 35.10 -11.28 14.34
N PRO A 59 36.22 -10.74 14.86
CA PRO A 59 36.20 -9.89 16.05
C PRO A 59 36.09 -8.41 15.72
N TYR A 60 34.91 -7.90 15.38
CA TYR A 60 34.57 -6.46 15.42
C TYR A 60 33.02 -6.41 15.52
N THR A 61 32.32 -5.75 16.44
CA THR A 61 32.49 -4.41 16.98
C THR A 61 31.57 -4.27 18.21
N THR A 62 32.03 -3.52 19.19
CA THR A 62 31.33 -2.97 20.34
C THR A 62 29.83 -2.68 20.10
N LEU A 63 28.96 -3.25 20.95
CA LEU A 63 27.54 -2.91 21.06
C LEU A 63 27.42 -1.40 21.36
N LYS A 64 27.16 -0.59 20.33
CA LYS A 64 26.52 0.71 20.55
C LYS A 64 25.09 0.40 20.95
N THR A 65 24.67 0.92 22.10
CA THR A 65 23.27 1.07 22.50
C THR A 65 22.46 1.57 21.30
N GLN A 66 21.65 0.69 20.70
CA GLN A 66 20.73 1.06 19.64
C GLN A 66 19.75 2.07 20.21
N GLU A 67 19.69 3.27 19.62
CA GLU A 67 18.55 4.14 19.82
C GLU A 67 17.27 3.35 19.48
N PRO A 68 16.20 3.45 20.29
CA PRO A 68 14.96 2.75 20.00
C PRO A 68 14.37 3.25 18.67
N CYS A 69 14.51 2.49 17.57
CA CYS A 69 13.81 2.83 16.32
C CYS A 69 12.30 2.71 16.57
N ILE A 70 11.54 3.71 16.11
CA ILE A 70 10.06 3.81 16.12
C ILE A 70 9.37 2.56 15.52
N TRP A 71 10.10 1.82 14.69
CA TRP A 71 9.65 0.61 14.00
C TRP A 71 10.07 -0.70 14.69
N TYR A 72 10.82 -0.60 15.80
CA TYR A 72 11.24 -1.76 16.56
C TYR A 72 10.06 -2.38 17.29
N LEU A 73 9.82 -3.67 17.03
CA LEU A 73 8.84 -4.45 17.76
C LEU A 73 9.46 -5.76 18.23
N SER A 74 9.63 -5.88 19.56
CA SER A 74 10.26 -7.05 20.17
C SER A 74 9.48 -8.33 19.86
N SER A 75 10.16 -9.47 19.75
CA SER A 75 9.50 -10.77 19.56
C SER A 75 8.45 -11.08 20.62
N GLN A 76 8.68 -10.63 21.87
CA GLN A 76 7.73 -10.80 22.96
C GLN A 76 6.47 -9.97 22.72
N SER A 77 6.61 -8.68 22.39
CA SER A 77 5.49 -7.79 22.09
C SER A 77 4.67 -8.29 20.90
N ARG A 78 5.34 -8.81 19.85
CA ARG A 78 4.67 -9.44 18.72
C ARG A 78 3.80 -10.61 19.16
N MET A 79 4.39 -11.55 19.89
CA MET A 79 3.67 -12.74 20.37
C MET A 79 2.48 -12.36 21.23
N SER A 80 2.65 -11.41 22.14
CA SER A 80 1.58 -10.90 23.00
C SER A 80 0.45 -10.25 22.21
N LEU A 81 0.74 -9.44 21.19
CA LEU A 81 -0.27 -8.81 20.34
C LEU A 81 -1.04 -9.84 19.52
N ILE A 82 -0.34 -10.80 18.90
CA ILE A 82 -0.97 -11.87 18.13
C ILE A 82 -1.87 -12.73 19.01
N HIS A 83 -1.39 -13.13 20.19
CA HIS A 83 -2.18 -13.90 21.15
C HIS A 83 -3.43 -13.12 21.58
N ALA A 84 -3.28 -11.84 21.94
CA ALA A 84 -4.41 -11.01 22.35
C ALA A 84 -5.44 -10.85 21.21
N ALA A 85 -4.99 -10.69 19.96
CA ALA A 85 -5.86 -10.64 18.79
C ALA A 85 -6.59 -11.98 18.56
N SER A 86 -5.91 -13.12 18.73
CA SER A 86 -6.52 -14.44 18.59
C SER A 86 -7.59 -14.70 19.67
N GLU A 87 -7.30 -14.36 20.92
CA GLU A 87 -8.28 -14.46 22.01
C GLU A 87 -9.47 -13.54 21.78
N ALA A 88 -9.23 -12.31 21.30
CA ALA A 88 -10.29 -11.38 20.93
C ALA A 88 -11.18 -11.91 19.78
N ALA A 89 -10.58 -12.58 18.79
CA ALA A 89 -11.27 -13.09 17.61
C ALA A 89 -12.04 -14.41 17.88
N PHE A 90 -11.50 -15.28 18.74
CA PHE A 90 -11.96 -16.67 18.87
C PHE A 90 -12.22 -17.14 20.30
N GLY A 91 -11.76 -16.41 21.32
CA GLY A 91 -11.72 -16.85 22.74
C GLY A 91 -13.04 -16.77 23.51
N GLY A 92 -14.16 -16.47 22.86
CA GLY A 92 -15.44 -16.21 23.53
C GLY A 92 -15.49 -14.81 24.13
N THR A 93 -16.67 -14.19 24.10
CA THR A 93 -16.92 -12.75 24.25
C THR A 93 -16.67 -12.18 25.66
N GLY A 94 -15.41 -12.16 26.12
CA GLY A 94 -14.99 -11.33 27.25
C GLY A 94 -14.53 -9.95 26.76
N ALA A 95 -15.23 -8.88 27.15
CA ALA A 95 -14.82 -7.49 26.87
C ALA A 95 -13.36 -7.20 27.31
N ASP A 96 -12.87 -7.96 28.29
CA ASP A 96 -11.51 -7.89 28.83
C ASP A 96 -10.43 -8.23 27.79
N CYS A 97 -10.67 -9.16 26.86
CA CYS A 97 -9.66 -9.61 25.88
C CYS A 97 -9.31 -8.53 24.85
N LEU A 98 -10.32 -7.83 24.33
CA LEU A 98 -10.10 -6.77 23.35
C LEU A 98 -9.46 -5.53 23.99
N SER A 99 -9.82 -5.21 25.24
CA SER A 99 -9.14 -4.16 26.02
C SER A 99 -7.65 -4.48 26.20
N THR A 100 -7.30 -5.76 26.33
CA THR A 100 -5.91 -6.21 26.49
C THR A 100 -5.09 -5.97 25.22
N ALA A 101 -5.64 -6.29 24.04
CA ALA A 101 -4.97 -6.01 22.77
C ALA A 101 -4.72 -4.50 22.57
N THR A 102 -5.72 -3.67 22.86
CA THR A 102 -5.59 -2.21 22.75
C THR A 102 -4.59 -1.62 23.75
N LYS A 103 -4.55 -2.12 24.99
CA LYS A 103 -3.52 -1.74 25.99
C LYS A 103 -2.11 -2.04 25.50
N LEU A 104 -1.87 -3.23 24.95
CA LEU A 104 -0.57 -3.60 24.38
C LEU A 104 -0.14 -2.68 23.22
N VAL A 105 -1.09 -2.26 22.38
CA VAL A 105 -0.82 -1.27 21.31
C VAL A 105 -0.47 0.10 21.90
N CYS A 106 -1.17 0.54 22.94
CA CYS A 106 -0.87 1.82 23.60
C CYS A 106 0.52 1.79 24.28
N GLU A 107 0.87 0.69 24.95
CA GLU A 107 2.21 0.48 25.52
C GLU A 107 3.30 0.48 24.44
N LEU A 108 3.04 -0.12 23.28
CA LEU A 108 3.95 -0.09 22.12
C LEU A 108 4.23 1.35 21.69
N PHE A 109 3.21 2.20 21.60
CA PHE A 109 3.39 3.61 21.25
C PHE A 109 4.25 4.32 22.29
N LEU A 110 3.95 4.14 23.59
CA LEU A 110 4.70 4.78 24.67
C LEU A 110 6.18 4.37 24.66
N ASN A 111 6.46 3.08 24.42
CA ASN A 111 7.83 2.57 24.28
C ASN A 111 8.57 3.14 23.06
N SER A 112 7.82 3.56 22.04
CA SER A 112 8.34 4.21 20.83
C SER A 112 8.39 5.73 20.95
N GLY A 113 8.09 6.30 22.13
CA GLY A 113 8.07 7.74 22.38
C GLY A 113 6.85 8.47 21.83
N SER A 114 5.78 7.75 21.46
CA SER A 114 4.53 8.33 20.94
C SER A 114 3.34 8.04 21.86
N GLY A 115 2.44 9.00 22.03
CA GLY A 115 1.13 8.77 22.68
C GLY A 115 0.03 8.50 21.65
N VAL A 116 -1.11 7.96 22.07
CA VAL A 116 -2.29 7.74 21.18
C VAL A 116 -2.69 9.03 20.46
N GLY A 117 -2.79 10.15 21.20
CA GLY A 117 -3.12 11.45 20.60
C GLY A 117 -2.12 11.91 19.53
N GLU A 118 -0.83 11.58 19.68
CA GLU A 118 0.18 11.90 18.67
C GLU A 118 0.05 11.04 17.41
N VAL A 119 -0.32 9.76 17.56
CA VAL A 119 -0.61 8.86 16.44
C VAL A 119 -1.82 9.36 15.65
N VAL A 120 -2.89 9.70 16.36
CA VAL A 120 -4.14 10.21 15.79
C VAL A 120 -3.88 11.54 15.06
N ARG A 121 -3.27 12.51 15.76
CA ARG A 121 -2.93 13.81 15.18
C ARG A 121 -2.07 13.67 13.92
N ARG A 122 -1.09 12.76 13.92
CA ARG A 122 -0.26 12.50 12.74
C ARG A 122 -1.07 11.90 11.60
N TYR A 123 -1.98 10.97 11.86
CA TYR A 123 -2.88 10.44 10.82
C TYR A 123 -3.73 11.54 10.17
N TYR A 124 -4.33 12.43 10.97
CA TYR A 124 -5.16 13.51 10.40
C TYR A 124 -4.33 14.54 9.62
N ALA A 125 -3.12 14.85 10.08
CA ALA A 125 -2.21 15.74 9.37
C ALA A 125 -1.71 15.15 8.05
N GLU A 126 -1.35 13.87 8.04
CA GLU A 126 -0.56 13.26 6.97
C GLU A 126 -1.35 12.41 5.97
N MET A 127 -2.53 11.92 6.38
CA MET A 127 -3.32 10.94 5.61
C MET A 127 -4.73 11.44 5.34
N HIS A 128 -5.44 11.93 6.36
CA HIS A 128 -6.87 12.24 6.26
C HIS A 128 -7.19 13.24 5.14
N SER A 129 -6.31 14.23 4.89
CA SER A 129 -6.52 15.25 3.85
C SER A 129 -6.73 14.70 2.44
N TRP A 130 -6.13 13.55 2.11
CA TRP A 130 -6.24 12.89 0.81
C TRP A 130 -6.87 11.49 0.90
N PHE A 131 -7.02 10.93 2.11
CA PHE A 131 -7.61 9.62 2.39
C PHE A 131 -8.59 9.67 3.58
N PRO A 132 -9.72 10.41 3.47
CA PRO A 132 -10.64 10.70 4.57
C PRO A 132 -11.60 9.53 4.84
N ILE A 133 -11.06 8.37 5.21
CA ILE A 133 -11.86 7.16 5.49
C ILE A 133 -12.40 7.09 6.92
N ILE A 134 -12.02 8.02 7.80
CA ILE A 134 -12.38 8.07 9.23
C ILE A 134 -12.90 9.47 9.55
N GLN A 135 -14.05 9.59 10.21
CA GLN A 135 -14.67 10.88 10.58
C GLN A 135 -13.89 11.65 11.66
N GLU A 136 -14.11 12.96 11.73
CA GLU A 136 -13.48 13.85 12.73
C GLU A 136 -13.97 13.58 14.17
N ASP A 137 -15.20 13.11 14.39
CA ASP A 137 -15.69 12.78 15.74
C ASP A 137 -14.96 11.56 16.34
N VAL A 138 -14.46 10.66 15.50
CA VAL A 138 -13.55 9.57 15.91
C VAL A 138 -12.20 10.13 16.34
N GLU A 139 -11.73 11.24 15.75
CA GLU A 139 -10.50 11.92 16.18
C GLU A 139 -10.62 12.37 17.63
N GLU A 140 -11.71 13.08 17.93
CA GLU A 140 -12.01 13.61 19.26
C GLU A 140 -12.08 12.46 20.27
N PHE A 141 -12.86 11.41 19.96
CA PHE A 141 -12.98 10.23 20.79
C PHE A 141 -11.62 9.56 21.07
N LEU A 142 -10.82 9.27 20.04
CA LEU A 142 -9.54 8.58 20.21
C LEU A 142 -8.52 9.45 20.96
N SER A 143 -8.60 10.77 20.84
CA SER A 143 -7.67 11.71 21.47
C SER A 143 -8.02 11.99 22.94
N SER A 144 -9.31 12.01 23.30
CA SER A 144 -9.77 12.33 24.65
C SER A 144 -9.92 11.11 25.57
N THR A 145 -9.93 9.90 25.01
CA THR A 145 -10.23 8.67 25.74
C THR A 145 -8.97 8.02 26.32
N ILE A 146 -9.04 7.60 27.59
CA ILE A 146 -7.95 6.94 28.29
C ILE A 146 -7.73 5.54 27.66
N PRO A 147 -6.49 5.05 27.50
CA PRO A 147 -6.20 3.78 26.80
C PRO A 147 -7.02 2.55 27.21
N ILE A 148 -7.48 2.49 28.46
CA ILE A 148 -8.27 1.38 29.01
C ILE A 148 -9.68 1.32 28.38
N ASP A 149 -10.22 2.46 27.96
CA ASP A 149 -11.59 2.62 27.48
C ASP A 149 -11.68 2.65 25.94
N LEU A 150 -10.55 2.56 25.24
CA LEU A 150 -10.48 2.55 23.77
C LEU A 150 -11.05 1.27 23.13
N GLY A 151 -11.40 0.27 23.95
CA GLY A 151 -12.14 -0.92 23.51
C GLY A 151 -11.42 -1.66 22.37
N HIS A 152 -12.04 -1.69 21.19
CA HIS A 152 -11.58 -2.47 20.03
C HIS A 152 -10.74 -1.65 19.03
N HIS A 153 -10.36 -0.40 19.34
CA HIS A 153 -9.68 0.47 18.39
C HIS A 153 -8.18 0.19 18.22
N GLY A 154 -7.59 -0.74 18.98
CA GLY A 154 -6.16 -1.05 18.93
C GLY A 154 -5.64 -1.39 17.53
N HIS A 155 -6.38 -2.17 16.74
CA HIS A 155 -5.97 -2.52 15.37
C HIS A 155 -6.01 -1.31 14.43
N LEU A 156 -6.98 -0.41 14.60
CA LEU A 156 -7.08 0.81 13.80
C LEU A 156 -5.95 1.78 14.14
N LEU A 157 -5.68 1.97 15.43
CA LEU A 157 -4.56 2.78 15.90
C LEU A 157 -3.22 2.24 15.39
N LEU A 158 -3.04 0.92 15.40
CA LEU A 158 -1.84 0.28 14.87
C LEU A 158 -1.69 0.51 13.35
N SER A 159 -2.79 0.44 12.60
CA SER A 159 -2.81 0.77 11.17
C SER A 159 -2.58 2.26 10.89
N MET A 160 -3.14 3.17 11.68
CA MET A 160 -2.86 4.62 11.61
C MET A 160 -1.37 4.89 11.85
N TYR A 161 -0.80 4.26 12.89
CA TYR A 161 0.61 4.35 13.21
C TYR A 161 1.46 3.87 12.03
N LEU A 162 1.17 2.68 11.51
CA LEU A 162 1.88 2.10 10.36
C LEU A 162 1.85 3.02 9.13
N ALA A 163 0.67 3.52 8.74
CA ALA A 163 0.51 4.23 7.48
C ALA A 163 0.99 5.69 7.53
N SER A 164 1.04 6.31 8.72
CA SER A 164 1.36 7.73 8.88
C SER A 164 2.81 8.01 9.24
N HIS A 165 3.59 7.01 9.68
CA HIS A 165 4.98 7.24 10.09
C HIS A 165 5.97 7.21 8.91
N PRO A 166 7.00 8.07 8.92
CA PRO A 166 8.05 8.06 7.90
C PRO A 166 8.92 6.80 8.02
N LEU A 167 9.65 6.47 6.96
CA LEU A 167 10.57 5.34 6.91
C LEU A 167 11.56 5.34 8.10
N CYS A 168 11.82 4.18 8.69
CA CYS A 168 13.00 4.05 9.56
C CYS A 168 14.26 4.25 8.70
N GLU A 169 15.20 5.07 9.16
CA GLU A 169 16.51 5.27 8.50
C GLU A 169 17.35 3.97 8.47
N HIS A 170 16.99 2.98 9.29
CA HIS A 170 17.61 1.68 9.31
C HIS A 170 17.18 0.82 8.12
N VAL A 171 18.12 0.55 7.20
CA VAL A 171 17.94 -0.25 5.96
C VAL A 171 17.23 -1.59 6.22
N ASN A 172 17.51 -2.23 7.36
CA ASN A 172 17.00 -3.55 7.75
C ASN A 172 15.53 -3.58 8.21
N HIS A 173 14.86 -2.43 8.36
CA HIS A 173 13.52 -2.36 8.95
C HIS A 173 12.37 -2.27 7.95
N VAL A 174 12.63 -2.24 6.65
CA VAL A 174 11.56 -1.98 5.68
C VAL A 174 11.16 -3.20 4.87
N ALA A 175 12.10 -4.03 4.42
CA ALA A 175 11.78 -5.35 3.86
C ALA A 175 11.60 -6.33 5.04
N GLY A 176 10.35 -6.59 5.43
CA GLY A 176 10.05 -7.47 6.58
C GLY A 176 9.93 -6.74 7.92
N SER A 177 9.52 -5.45 7.91
CA SER A 177 9.18 -4.70 9.11
C SER A 177 8.34 -5.56 10.09
N PRO A 178 8.86 -5.89 11.29
CA PRO A 178 8.12 -6.69 12.25
C PRO A 178 6.79 -6.04 12.65
N LEU A 179 6.75 -4.70 12.68
CA LEU A 179 5.55 -3.93 12.93
C LEU A 179 4.50 -4.13 11.83
N TYR A 180 4.87 -3.97 10.55
CA TYR A 180 3.97 -4.22 9.42
C TYR A 180 3.44 -5.66 9.44
N LEU A 181 4.34 -6.65 9.59
CA LEU A 181 3.95 -8.06 9.60
C LEU A 181 3.00 -8.38 10.74
N THR A 182 3.26 -7.88 11.95
CA THR A 182 2.36 -8.06 13.09
C THR A 182 1.03 -7.34 12.88
N THR A 183 1.03 -6.11 12.37
CA THR A 183 -0.20 -5.37 12.02
C THR A 183 -1.06 -6.14 11.01
N LYS A 184 -0.41 -6.68 9.97
CA LYS A 184 -1.06 -7.49 8.94
C LYS A 184 -1.62 -8.79 9.53
N GLN A 185 -0.88 -9.47 10.40
CA GLN A 185 -1.34 -10.67 11.07
C GLN A 185 -2.55 -10.40 11.98
N VAL A 186 -2.52 -9.31 12.77
CA VAL A 186 -3.67 -8.89 13.59
C VAL A 186 -4.89 -8.65 12.70
N PHE A 187 -4.74 -7.91 11.59
CA PHE A 187 -5.82 -7.70 10.62
C PHE A 187 -6.41 -9.01 10.10
N LEU A 188 -5.57 -9.97 9.69
CA LEU A 188 -6.03 -11.27 9.16
C LEU A 188 -6.74 -12.11 10.23
N ILE A 189 -6.26 -12.10 11.47
CA ILE A 189 -6.91 -12.80 12.60
C ILE A 189 -8.30 -12.21 12.85
N MET A 190 -8.40 -10.88 12.87
CA MET A 190 -9.68 -10.19 13.05
C MET A 190 -10.63 -10.42 11.88
N GLN A 191 -10.13 -10.43 10.65
CA GLN A 191 -10.91 -10.76 9.45
C GLN A 191 -11.49 -12.17 9.48
N ALA A 192 -10.75 -13.14 10.03
CA ALA A 192 -11.21 -14.52 10.16
C ALA A 192 -12.27 -14.70 11.28
N SER A 193 -12.47 -13.71 12.15
CA SER A 193 -13.49 -13.74 13.18
C SER A 193 -14.89 -13.44 12.62
N SER A 194 -15.94 -13.65 13.43
CA SER A 194 -17.29 -13.22 13.07
C SER A 194 -17.50 -11.69 13.20
N ILE A 195 -16.54 -10.97 13.78
CA ILE A 195 -16.61 -9.53 14.04
C ILE A 195 -16.49 -8.78 12.72
N ARG A 196 -17.56 -8.06 12.37
CA ARG A 196 -17.62 -7.20 11.19
C ARG A 196 -17.77 -5.78 11.66
N SER A 197 -16.77 -4.95 11.37
CA SER A 197 -16.76 -3.54 11.73
C SER A 197 -16.16 -2.71 10.62
N ILE A 198 -16.69 -1.50 10.42
CA ILE A 198 -16.08 -0.50 9.54
C ILE A 198 -14.65 -0.18 9.96
N ARG A 199 -14.32 -0.28 11.25
CA ARG A 199 -12.96 -0.07 11.77
C ARG A 199 -11.99 -1.10 11.20
N LEU A 200 -12.43 -2.35 11.01
CA LEU A 200 -11.62 -3.40 10.39
C LEU A 200 -11.36 -3.09 8.91
N LEU A 201 -12.40 -2.62 8.19
CA LEU A 201 -12.27 -2.17 6.80
C LEU A 201 -11.27 -1.01 6.68
N GLN A 202 -11.42 0.02 7.52
CA GLN A 202 -10.51 1.17 7.58
C GLN A 202 -9.07 0.73 7.86
N SER A 203 -8.87 -0.20 8.80
CA SER A 203 -7.54 -0.75 9.13
C SER A 203 -6.89 -1.46 7.94
N GLY A 204 -7.68 -2.26 7.21
CA GLY A 204 -7.22 -2.93 6.00
C GLY A 204 -6.84 -1.95 4.89
N LEU A 205 -7.62 -0.88 4.69
CA LEU A 205 -7.33 0.15 3.69
C LEU A 205 -6.03 0.90 4.00
N LEU A 206 -5.77 1.24 5.27
CA LEU A 206 -4.50 1.86 5.68
C LEU A 206 -3.31 0.92 5.47
N ILE A 207 -3.48 -0.38 5.70
CA ILE A 207 -2.45 -1.38 5.41
C ILE A 207 -2.21 -1.47 3.90
N ALA A 208 -3.26 -1.46 3.06
CA ALA A 208 -3.13 -1.50 1.61
C ALA A 208 -2.41 -0.25 1.06
N VAL A 209 -2.70 0.94 1.61
CA VAL A 209 -1.97 2.18 1.31
C VAL A 209 -0.48 2.04 1.64
N TYR A 210 -0.17 1.54 2.85
CA TYR A 210 1.23 1.30 3.24
C TYR A 210 1.90 0.33 2.27
N GLU A 211 1.29 -0.82 1.98
CA GLU A 211 1.83 -1.83 1.07
C GLU A 211 2.11 -1.25 -0.32
N PHE A 212 1.13 -0.55 -0.90
CA PHE A 212 1.28 0.07 -2.20
C PHE A 212 2.35 1.17 -2.20
N GLY A 213 2.33 2.09 -1.22
CA GLY A 213 3.32 3.16 -1.09
C GLY A 213 4.77 2.66 -0.88
N HIS A 214 4.94 1.43 -0.39
CA HIS A 214 6.24 0.79 -0.25
C HIS A 214 6.60 -0.18 -1.40
N GLY A 215 5.81 -0.21 -2.49
CA GLY A 215 6.06 -1.05 -3.65
C GLY A 215 5.76 -2.54 -3.43
N LEU A 216 5.00 -2.89 -2.38
CA LEU A 216 4.54 -4.26 -2.10
C LEU A 216 3.23 -4.56 -2.84
N THR A 217 3.22 -4.34 -4.15
CA THR A 217 2.00 -4.24 -4.97
C THR A 217 1.11 -5.49 -4.90
N GLU A 218 1.67 -6.69 -4.97
CA GLU A 218 0.90 -7.94 -4.85
C GLU A 218 0.18 -8.05 -3.49
N LYS A 219 0.85 -7.62 -2.42
CA LYS A 219 0.25 -7.62 -1.07
C LYS A 219 -0.87 -6.59 -0.98
N ALA A 220 -0.65 -5.40 -1.55
CA ALA A 220 -1.65 -4.35 -1.61
C ALA A 220 -2.91 -4.82 -2.35
N GLU A 221 -2.76 -5.53 -3.48
CA GLU A 221 -3.87 -6.12 -4.25
C GLU A 221 -4.68 -7.12 -3.40
N HIS A 222 -4.01 -8.03 -2.69
CA HIS A 222 -4.68 -8.97 -1.79
C HIS A 222 -5.39 -8.28 -0.61
N THR A 223 -4.78 -7.25 -0.04
CA THR A 223 -5.37 -6.48 1.06
C THR A 223 -6.57 -5.68 0.60
N ALA A 224 -6.48 -4.99 -0.54
CA ALA A 224 -7.60 -4.27 -1.13
C ALA A 224 -8.77 -5.23 -1.48
N SER A 225 -8.45 -6.43 -1.98
CA SER A 225 -9.45 -7.47 -2.27
C SER A 225 -10.17 -7.95 -1.01
N SER A 226 -9.41 -8.15 0.06
CA SER A 226 -9.93 -8.45 1.39
C SER A 226 -10.84 -7.33 1.91
N CYS A 227 -10.46 -6.08 1.71
CA CYS A 227 -11.27 -4.91 2.08
C CYS A 227 -12.58 -4.88 1.29
N LEU A 228 -12.57 -5.18 0.00
CA LEU A 228 -13.81 -5.27 -0.78
C LEU A 228 -14.74 -6.37 -0.28
N ALA A 229 -14.20 -7.55 0.07
CA ALA A 229 -15.00 -8.63 0.64
C ALA A 229 -15.62 -8.22 1.99
N ILE A 230 -14.86 -7.54 2.85
CA ILE A 230 -15.37 -6.99 4.12
C ILE A 230 -16.47 -5.95 3.84
N TYR A 231 -16.25 -5.00 2.93
CA TYR A 231 -17.22 -3.98 2.54
C TYR A 231 -18.53 -4.60 2.04
N ARG A 232 -18.46 -5.54 1.09
CA ARG A 232 -19.65 -6.24 0.56
C ARG A 232 -20.44 -6.93 1.65
N THR A 233 -19.75 -7.53 2.62
CA THR A 233 -20.41 -8.20 3.73
C THR A 233 -21.08 -7.21 4.69
N LEU A 234 -20.44 -6.08 4.97
CA LEU A 234 -21.03 -5.02 5.81
C LEU A 234 -22.28 -4.40 5.16
N VAL A 235 -22.22 -4.11 3.85
CA VAL A 235 -23.38 -3.58 3.11
C VAL A 235 -24.53 -4.58 3.11
N ALA A 236 -24.26 -5.87 2.87
CA ALA A 236 -25.29 -6.91 2.91
C ALA A 236 -26.01 -6.96 4.27
N THR A 237 -25.27 -6.85 5.37
CA THR A 237 -25.86 -6.82 6.73
C THR A 237 -26.64 -5.54 7.03
N GLN A 238 -26.33 -4.41 6.37
CA GLN A 238 -27.04 -3.14 6.54
C GLN A 238 -28.30 -3.06 5.69
N CYS A 239 -28.36 -3.74 4.53
CA CYS A 239 -29.60 -3.80 3.73
C CYS A 239 -30.77 -4.48 4.48
N ASP A 240 -30.47 -5.29 5.50
CA ASP A 240 -31.47 -5.96 6.34
C ASP A 240 -31.93 -5.11 7.54
N GLN A 241 -31.34 -3.92 7.76
CA GLN A 241 -31.66 -3.01 8.86
C GLN A 241 -32.11 -1.64 8.33
N GLU A 242 -32.99 -0.93 9.06
CA GLU A 242 -33.27 0.48 8.71
C GLU A 242 -31.95 1.28 8.72
N PRO A 243 -31.78 2.23 7.78
CA PRO A 243 -30.51 2.95 7.62
C PRO A 243 -30.08 3.55 8.96
N SER A 244 -28.93 3.11 9.46
CA SER A 244 -28.24 3.78 10.56
C SER A 244 -27.87 5.20 10.15
N SER A 245 -27.53 6.04 11.13
CA SER A 245 -27.30 7.48 10.99
C SER A 245 -26.62 7.90 9.67
N ASP A 246 -27.00 9.06 9.10
CA ASP A 246 -26.41 9.64 7.87
C ASP A 246 -24.86 9.64 7.86
N LYS A 247 -24.25 9.67 9.06
CA LYS A 247 -22.81 9.66 9.27
C LYS A 247 -22.14 8.33 8.93
N ASP A 248 -22.71 7.19 9.34
CA ASP A 248 -22.11 5.87 9.06
C ASP A 248 -22.05 5.62 7.56
N MET A 249 -23.14 5.98 6.85
CA MET A 249 -23.24 5.89 5.39
C MET A 249 -22.12 6.69 4.68
N SER A 250 -21.64 7.78 5.29
CA SER A 250 -20.55 8.60 4.73
C SER A 250 -19.19 7.90 4.83
N GLU A 251 -18.86 7.23 5.94
CA GLU A 251 -17.63 6.44 6.07
C GLU A 251 -17.64 5.21 5.16
N PHE A 252 -18.80 4.54 5.02
CA PHE A 252 -18.97 3.41 4.09
C PHE A 252 -18.68 3.83 2.65
N LYS A 253 -19.26 4.96 2.24
CA LYS A 253 -19.01 5.54 0.92
C LYS A 253 -17.54 5.88 0.75
N ALA A 254 -16.90 6.55 1.72
CA ALA A 254 -15.49 6.90 1.64
C ALA A 254 -14.58 5.67 1.53
N CYS A 255 -14.88 4.59 2.26
CA CYS A 255 -14.16 3.32 2.16
C CYS A 255 -14.31 2.69 0.77
N CYS A 256 -15.53 2.65 0.21
CA CYS A 256 -15.77 2.15 -1.14
C CYS A 256 -15.00 2.95 -2.20
N GLN A 257 -15.06 4.28 -2.11
CA GLN A 257 -14.33 5.19 -3.00
C GLN A 257 -12.81 4.97 -2.91
N SER A 258 -12.30 4.71 -1.71
CA SER A 258 -10.89 4.41 -1.47
C SER A 258 -10.46 3.06 -2.05
N ILE A 259 -11.32 2.03 -1.99
CA ILE A 259 -11.07 0.74 -2.65
C ILE A 259 -10.91 0.97 -4.15
N THR A 260 -11.82 1.72 -4.78
CA THR A 260 -11.75 2.04 -6.21
C THR A 260 -10.47 2.79 -6.56
N LEU A 261 -10.11 3.82 -5.79
CA LEU A 261 -8.88 4.58 -6.01
C LEU A 261 -7.63 3.69 -5.92
N LEU A 262 -7.52 2.87 -4.87
CA LEU A 262 -6.38 1.97 -4.67
C LEU A 262 -6.25 0.94 -5.78
N ASP A 263 -7.35 0.33 -6.20
CA ASP A 263 -7.40 -0.61 -7.33
C ASP A 263 -6.82 0.04 -8.60
N ARG A 264 -7.26 1.27 -8.92
CA ARG A 264 -6.77 1.98 -10.12
C ARG A 264 -5.27 2.33 -10.03
N LEU A 265 -4.80 2.75 -8.87
CA LEU A 265 -3.38 3.07 -8.66
C LEU A 265 -2.49 1.80 -8.77
N ILE A 266 -2.95 0.69 -8.21
CA ILE A 266 -2.26 -0.62 -8.28
C ILE A 266 -2.15 -1.08 -9.73
N ILE A 267 -3.25 -1.05 -10.49
CA ILE A 267 -3.26 -1.43 -11.91
C ILE A 267 -2.33 -0.52 -12.73
N PHE A 268 -2.38 0.80 -12.50
CA PHE A 268 -1.50 1.75 -13.18
C PHE A 268 -0.01 1.44 -12.94
N TYR A 269 0.36 1.13 -11.69
CA TYR A 269 1.71 0.68 -11.37
C TYR A 269 2.07 -0.61 -12.13
N ARG A 270 1.20 -1.62 -12.14
CA ARG A 270 1.46 -2.89 -12.82
C ARG A 270 1.68 -2.73 -14.32
N ILE A 271 0.99 -1.77 -14.94
CA ILE A 271 1.21 -1.40 -16.34
C ILE A 271 2.64 -0.87 -16.54
N ILE A 272 3.12 0.03 -15.68
CA ILE A 272 4.49 0.55 -15.73
C ILE A 272 5.53 -0.55 -15.49
N ASP A 273 5.32 -1.39 -14.47
CA ASP A 273 6.22 -2.47 -14.11
C ASP A 273 6.35 -3.49 -15.27
N HIS A 274 5.23 -3.83 -15.90
CA HIS A 274 5.22 -4.64 -17.11
C HIS A 274 5.99 -3.97 -18.27
N PHE A 275 5.88 -2.66 -18.43
CA PHE A 275 6.68 -1.96 -19.43
C PHE A 275 8.16 -1.89 -19.10
N THR A 276 8.56 -2.08 -17.85
CA THR A 276 9.98 -2.14 -17.52
C THR A 276 10.59 -3.45 -18.05
N THR A 277 9.86 -4.55 -17.92
CA THR A 277 10.36 -5.91 -18.26
C THR A 277 10.16 -6.31 -19.72
N THR A 278 9.29 -5.62 -20.46
CA THR A 278 8.98 -5.95 -21.86
C THR A 278 9.77 -5.11 -22.85
N ARG A 279 10.20 -5.70 -23.98
CA ARG A 279 10.89 -4.93 -25.05
C ARG A 279 9.96 -3.98 -25.81
N THR A 280 8.69 -4.31 -25.94
CA THR A 280 7.71 -3.51 -26.68
C THR A 280 6.52 -3.15 -25.79
N LEU A 281 6.06 -1.89 -25.90
CA LEU A 281 4.87 -1.46 -25.16
C LEU A 281 3.64 -2.17 -25.74
N PHE A 282 2.77 -2.67 -24.87
CA PHE A 282 1.44 -3.19 -25.22
C PHE A 282 1.40 -4.40 -26.17
N GLN A 283 2.52 -5.08 -26.46
CA GLN A 283 2.59 -6.13 -27.48
C GLN A 283 2.55 -7.58 -26.93
N GLN A 284 2.64 -7.78 -25.61
CA GLN A 284 2.48 -9.13 -25.03
C GLN A 284 0.99 -9.51 -24.95
N GLY A 285 0.72 -10.75 -25.36
CA GLY A 285 -0.62 -11.26 -25.70
C GLY A 285 -1.67 -11.16 -24.59
N SER A 286 -2.90 -11.55 -24.96
CA SER A 286 -4.13 -11.56 -24.16
C SER A 286 -3.93 -11.82 -22.67
N LEU A 287 -3.01 -12.72 -22.30
CA LEU A 287 -2.72 -13.14 -20.92
C LEU A 287 -2.34 -12.02 -19.94
N PHE A 288 -1.58 -10.99 -20.34
CA PHE A 288 -1.26 -9.87 -19.42
C PHE A 288 -2.50 -9.04 -19.12
N TRP A 289 -3.26 -8.69 -20.16
CA TRP A 289 -4.49 -7.91 -20.00
C TRP A 289 -5.62 -8.72 -19.37
N GLU A 290 -5.68 -10.03 -19.62
CA GLU A 290 -6.54 -10.97 -18.88
C GLU A 290 -6.12 -11.05 -17.41
N SER A 291 -4.81 -11.05 -17.10
CA SER A 291 -4.32 -10.98 -15.71
C SER A 291 -4.67 -9.66 -15.05
N ILE A 292 -4.49 -8.52 -15.73
CA ILE A 292 -4.88 -7.19 -15.22
C ILE A 292 -6.40 -7.11 -15.02
N TYR A 293 -7.19 -7.65 -15.97
CA TYR A 293 -8.65 -7.68 -15.90
C TYR A 293 -9.15 -8.60 -14.78
N SER A 294 -8.56 -9.78 -14.62
CA SER A 294 -8.89 -10.70 -13.52
C SER A 294 -8.39 -10.22 -12.15
N SER A 295 -7.35 -9.39 -12.12
CA SER A 295 -6.86 -8.71 -10.93
C SER A 295 -7.61 -7.43 -10.57
N SER A 296 -8.39 -6.85 -11.49
CA SER A 296 -9.30 -5.75 -11.15
C SER A 296 -10.33 -6.28 -10.16
N ILE A 297 -10.27 -5.77 -8.94
CA ILE A 297 -11.08 -6.28 -7.83
C ILE A 297 -12.55 -5.86 -8.03
N LEU A 298 -12.76 -4.81 -8.83
CA LEU A 298 -14.06 -4.27 -9.19
C LEU A 298 -14.35 -4.55 -10.68
N PRO A 299 -15.48 -5.21 -11.02
CA PRO A 299 -16.01 -5.06 -12.37
C PRO A 299 -16.39 -3.59 -12.61
N SER A 300 -16.36 -3.16 -13.87
CA SER A 300 -17.00 -1.90 -14.28
C SER A 300 -18.45 -1.97 -13.83
N PHE A 301 -18.79 -1.24 -12.76
CA PHE A 301 -20.12 -1.35 -12.15
C PHE A 301 -21.17 -0.94 -13.20
N PRO A 302 -22.12 -1.82 -13.58
CA PRO A 302 -23.10 -1.52 -14.63
C PRO A 302 -24.09 -0.40 -14.27
N SER A 303 -24.11 0.08 -13.02
CA SER A 303 -25.11 1.02 -12.50
C SER A 303 -24.77 2.50 -12.68
N HIS A 304 -23.74 2.87 -13.44
CA HIS A 304 -23.32 4.27 -13.60
C HIS A 304 -23.54 4.90 -14.98
N HIS A 305 -24.14 4.18 -15.93
CA HIS A 305 -24.56 4.79 -17.20
C HIS A 305 -25.53 5.98 -16.98
N ASP A 306 -26.38 5.94 -15.95
CA ASP A 306 -27.25 7.06 -15.54
C ASP A 306 -26.53 8.17 -14.74
N ALA A 307 -25.31 7.92 -14.26
CA ALA A 307 -24.53 8.90 -13.49
C ALA A 307 -23.59 9.74 -14.37
N LYS A 308 -23.33 9.37 -15.63
CA LYS A 308 -22.41 10.07 -16.55
C LYS A 308 -22.72 11.58 -16.68
N GLY A 309 -24.00 11.96 -16.62
CA GLY A 309 -24.43 13.37 -16.63
C GLY A 309 -24.09 14.19 -15.38
N LEU A 310 -23.81 13.54 -14.24
CA LEU A 310 -23.52 14.18 -12.93
C LEU A 310 -22.03 14.39 -12.65
N PHE A 311 -21.12 13.85 -13.48
CA PHE A 311 -19.67 13.96 -13.25
C PHE A 311 -19.08 15.32 -13.62
N LEU A 312 -19.77 16.08 -14.49
CA LEU A 312 -19.30 17.33 -15.06
C LEU A 312 -19.62 18.56 -14.22
N ASP A 313 -20.65 18.49 -13.37
CA ASP A 313 -20.93 19.57 -12.42
C ASP A 313 -20.12 19.39 -11.13
N ILE A 314 -19.07 20.21 -11.01
CA ILE A 314 -18.26 20.33 -9.80
C ILE A 314 -18.91 21.41 -8.92
N GLY A 315 -19.80 21.03 -8.02
CA GLY A 315 -20.44 21.97 -7.10
C GLY A 315 -19.44 22.74 -6.22
N ILE A 316 -19.87 23.86 -5.63
CA ILE A 316 -19.03 24.74 -4.79
C ILE A 316 -18.37 23.97 -3.62
N GLY A 317 -19.02 22.92 -3.12
CA GLY A 317 -18.53 22.05 -2.04
C GLY A 317 -17.85 20.74 -2.47
N THR A 318 -17.57 20.52 -3.76
CA THR A 318 -16.94 19.25 -4.19
C THR A 318 -15.51 19.15 -3.66
N SER A 319 -15.27 18.11 -2.85
CA SER A 319 -13.94 17.80 -2.31
C SER A 319 -13.03 17.18 -3.37
N ASN A 320 -11.72 17.32 -3.17
CA ASN A 320 -10.74 16.66 -4.03
C ASN A 320 -10.85 15.13 -3.96
N PHE A 321 -11.12 14.56 -2.79
CA PHE A 321 -11.36 13.12 -2.67
C PHE A 321 -12.57 12.65 -3.50
N SER A 322 -13.65 13.44 -3.54
CA SER A 322 -14.77 13.14 -4.43
C SER A 322 -14.37 13.19 -5.89
N MET A 323 -13.49 14.12 -6.30
CA MET A 323 -12.99 14.18 -7.67
C MET A 323 -12.04 13.02 -7.99
N LEU A 324 -11.19 12.60 -7.05
CA LEU A 324 -10.33 11.43 -7.20
C LEU A 324 -11.17 10.19 -7.49
N TYR A 325 -12.26 9.99 -6.77
CA TYR A 325 -13.18 8.89 -7.02
C TYR A 325 -13.81 8.97 -8.42
N ARG A 326 -14.28 10.15 -8.83
CA ARG A 326 -14.86 10.39 -10.16
C ARG A 326 -13.89 10.05 -11.28
N VAL A 327 -12.65 10.53 -11.17
CA VAL A 327 -11.57 10.21 -12.12
C VAL A 327 -11.24 8.72 -12.08
N SER A 328 -11.25 8.08 -10.90
CA SER A 328 -10.97 6.64 -10.76
C SER A 328 -12.02 5.74 -11.42
N ILE A 329 -13.27 6.18 -11.52
CA ILE A 329 -14.30 5.46 -12.31
C ILE A 329 -13.94 5.50 -13.79
N LEU A 330 -13.67 6.70 -14.32
CA LEU A 330 -13.31 6.87 -15.73
C LEU A 330 -12.04 6.11 -16.12
N ILE A 331 -11.07 6.01 -15.20
CA ILE A 331 -9.87 5.19 -15.39
C ILE A 331 -10.21 3.71 -15.50
N GLY A 332 -11.23 3.24 -14.79
CA GLY A 332 -11.77 1.89 -14.97
C GLY A 332 -12.20 1.63 -16.40
N ASP A 333 -12.98 2.56 -16.98
CA ASP A 333 -13.44 2.46 -18.37
C ASP A 333 -12.25 2.50 -19.36
N ILE A 334 -11.21 3.28 -19.06
CA ILE A 334 -9.97 3.32 -19.85
C ILE A 334 -9.25 1.97 -19.82
N PHE A 335 -9.07 1.38 -18.63
CA PHE A 335 -8.42 0.07 -18.50
C PHE A 335 -9.23 -1.03 -19.18
N GLU A 336 -10.56 -1.00 -19.06
CA GLU A 336 -11.45 -1.93 -19.76
C GLU A 336 -11.33 -1.79 -21.28
N HIS A 337 -11.36 -0.56 -21.81
CA HIS A 337 -11.16 -0.29 -23.22
C HIS A 337 -9.81 -0.84 -23.72
N MET A 338 -8.72 -0.60 -22.97
CA MET A 338 -7.39 -1.09 -23.32
C MET A 338 -7.33 -2.62 -23.33
N ALA A 339 -7.97 -3.27 -22.36
CA ALA A 339 -8.05 -4.73 -22.29
C ALA A 339 -8.86 -5.31 -23.46
N GLN A 340 -10.06 -4.78 -23.72
CA GLN A 340 -10.94 -5.21 -24.83
C GLN A 340 -10.27 -5.01 -26.18
N ALA A 341 -9.68 -3.84 -26.40
CA ALA A 341 -8.93 -3.57 -27.62
C ALA A 341 -7.81 -4.60 -27.81
N THR A 342 -7.08 -4.96 -26.74
CA THR A 342 -5.97 -5.93 -26.80
C THR A 342 -6.46 -7.36 -27.05
N ALA A 343 -7.59 -7.74 -26.46
CA ALA A 343 -8.29 -8.99 -26.73
C ALA A 343 -8.94 -9.03 -28.13
N ARG A 344 -8.91 -7.92 -28.89
CA ARG A 344 -9.59 -7.74 -30.19
C ARG A 344 -11.10 -7.95 -30.10
N THR A 345 -11.69 -7.64 -28.95
CA THR A 345 -13.14 -7.58 -28.76
C THR A 345 -13.64 -6.16 -29.04
N GLU A 346 -14.91 -6.04 -29.41
CA GLU A 346 -15.53 -4.73 -29.62
C GLU A 346 -15.61 -3.99 -28.27
N PRO A 347 -15.01 -2.79 -28.15
CA PRO A 347 -14.96 -2.10 -26.88
C PRO A 347 -16.32 -1.50 -26.51
N ALA A 348 -16.69 -1.59 -25.24
CA ALA A 348 -17.97 -1.06 -24.74
C ALA A 348 -18.05 0.48 -24.84
N THR A 349 -16.91 1.17 -24.68
CA THR A 349 -16.79 2.62 -24.87
C THR A 349 -15.70 2.92 -25.90
N LEU A 350 -15.98 3.87 -26.80
CA LEU A 350 -15.04 4.28 -27.83
C LEU A 350 -13.92 5.15 -27.26
N TYR A 351 -12.72 5.02 -27.85
CA TYR A 351 -11.55 5.82 -27.51
C TYR A 351 -11.85 7.33 -27.45
N LYS A 352 -12.52 7.86 -28.48
CA LYS A 352 -12.81 9.30 -28.61
C LYS A 352 -13.72 9.81 -27.49
N ASP A 353 -14.62 8.96 -26.98
CA ASP A 353 -15.51 9.33 -25.88
C ASP A 353 -14.73 9.40 -24.57
N LEU A 354 -13.86 8.41 -24.31
CA LEU A 354 -12.98 8.40 -23.13
C LEU A 354 -12.00 9.57 -23.11
N GLU A 355 -11.36 9.84 -24.25
CA GLU A 355 -10.45 10.98 -24.43
C GLU A 355 -11.18 12.31 -24.15
N LYS A 356 -12.39 12.47 -24.68
CA LYS A 356 -13.21 13.65 -24.47
C LYS A 356 -13.63 13.79 -23.01
N GLU A 357 -14.11 12.72 -22.38
CA GLU A 357 -14.55 12.71 -20.98
C GLU A 357 -13.39 13.07 -20.04
N ILE A 358 -12.21 12.46 -20.21
CA ILE A 358 -11.06 12.71 -19.33
C ILE A 358 -10.46 14.10 -19.54
N SER A 359 -10.46 14.60 -20.78
CA SER A 359 -10.02 15.96 -21.08
C SER A 359 -10.98 16.99 -20.47
N LEU A 360 -12.29 16.77 -20.60
CA LEU A 360 -13.30 17.70 -20.11
C LEU A 360 -13.33 17.78 -18.58
N ILE A 361 -13.27 16.64 -17.88
CA ILE A 361 -13.19 16.65 -16.41
C ILE A 361 -11.90 17.33 -15.93
N THR A 362 -10.79 17.15 -16.64
CA THR A 362 -9.51 17.81 -16.32
C THR A 362 -9.60 19.32 -16.49
N CYS A 363 -10.12 19.81 -17.63
CA CYS A 363 -10.33 21.23 -17.86
C CYS A 363 -11.24 21.85 -16.80
N ASN A 364 -12.39 21.22 -16.50
CA ASN A 364 -13.31 21.71 -15.48
C ASN A 364 -12.66 21.82 -14.09
N MET A 365 -11.79 20.86 -13.74
CA MET A 365 -11.03 20.91 -12.47
C MET A 365 -10.03 22.07 -12.46
N ILE A 366 -9.28 22.27 -13.55
CA ILE A 366 -8.30 23.36 -13.67
C ILE A 366 -9.01 24.72 -13.58
N GLU A 367 -10.11 24.91 -14.31
CA GLU A 367 -10.89 26.14 -14.30
C GLU A 367 -11.46 26.44 -12.92
N LYS A 368 -12.01 25.43 -12.23
CA LYS A 368 -12.59 25.61 -10.89
C LYS A 368 -11.57 25.68 -9.75
N ALA A 369 -10.37 25.15 -9.93
CA ALA A 369 -9.27 25.37 -9.00
C ALA A 369 -8.88 26.85 -9.03
N GLY A 370 -8.77 27.44 -10.23
CA GLY A 370 -8.21 28.78 -10.43
C GLY A 370 -6.67 28.78 -10.41
N THR A 371 -6.06 29.88 -10.82
CA THR A 371 -4.63 29.98 -11.17
C THR A 371 -3.65 29.87 -10.00
N ALA A 372 -4.11 30.02 -8.76
CA ALA A 372 -3.25 30.02 -7.56
C ALA A 372 -3.61 28.91 -6.56
N SER A 373 -4.53 28.00 -6.92
CA SER A 373 -5.06 27.02 -6.00
C SER A 373 -4.44 25.65 -6.21
N THR A 374 -4.11 24.97 -5.11
CA THR A 374 -3.77 23.54 -5.14
C THR A 374 -5.01 22.65 -5.06
N LYS A 375 -6.21 23.24 -5.16
CA LYS A 375 -7.47 22.49 -5.13
C LYS A 375 -7.50 21.57 -6.36
N PHE A 376 -7.73 20.28 -6.12
CA PHE A 376 -7.77 19.22 -7.13
C PHE A 376 -6.43 18.73 -7.72
N CYS A 377 -5.27 19.13 -7.19
CA CYS A 377 -3.97 18.71 -7.74
C CYS A 377 -3.84 17.18 -7.91
N GLU A 378 -4.30 16.40 -6.94
CA GLU A 378 -4.27 14.94 -6.96
C GLU A 378 -5.17 14.37 -8.05
N SER A 379 -6.39 14.90 -8.18
CA SER A 379 -7.35 14.49 -9.22
C SER A 379 -6.86 14.85 -10.62
N ILE A 380 -6.27 16.03 -10.78
CA ILE A 380 -5.68 16.50 -12.04
C ILE A 380 -4.47 15.64 -12.39
N ALA A 381 -3.55 15.38 -11.44
CA ALA A 381 -2.39 14.54 -11.66
C ALA A 381 -2.81 13.12 -12.08
N LEU A 382 -3.81 12.53 -11.41
CA LEU A 382 -4.36 11.23 -11.76
C LEU A 382 -4.97 11.25 -13.18
N ALA A 383 -5.80 12.24 -13.50
CA ALA A 383 -6.45 12.35 -14.81
C ALA A 383 -5.45 12.55 -15.96
N LEU A 384 -4.46 13.43 -15.79
CA LEU A 384 -3.41 13.67 -16.80
C LEU A 384 -2.52 12.44 -17.00
N SER A 385 -2.19 11.73 -15.93
CA SER A 385 -1.43 10.48 -16.00
C SER A 385 -2.17 9.43 -16.84
N SER A 386 -3.47 9.30 -16.63
CA SER A 386 -4.32 8.36 -17.37
C SER A 386 -4.61 8.79 -18.81
N LEU A 387 -4.77 10.10 -19.06
CA LEU A 387 -4.87 10.62 -20.42
C LEU A 387 -3.59 10.32 -21.20
N PHE A 388 -2.42 10.55 -20.62
CA PHE A 388 -1.14 10.23 -21.26
C PHE A 388 -1.01 8.73 -21.57
N LEU A 389 -1.39 7.85 -20.62
CA LEU A 389 -1.40 6.41 -20.83
C LEU A 389 -2.33 6.01 -22.00
N LEU A 390 -3.55 6.57 -22.06
CA LEU A 390 -4.53 6.30 -23.11
C LEU A 390 -4.02 6.73 -24.49
N GLN A 391 -3.43 7.93 -24.60
CA GLN A 391 -2.84 8.44 -25.84
C GLN A 391 -1.65 7.59 -26.30
N LEU A 392 -0.78 7.21 -25.35
CA LEU A 392 0.37 6.35 -25.64
C LEU A 392 -0.07 4.97 -26.13
N PHE A 393 -1.12 4.40 -25.54
CA PHE A 393 -1.72 3.15 -25.99
C PHE A 393 -2.26 3.27 -27.42
N ARG A 394 -3.04 4.32 -27.71
CA ARG A 394 -3.60 4.60 -29.03
C ARG A 394 -2.50 4.71 -30.09
N LYS A 395 -1.46 5.50 -29.84
CA LYS A 395 -0.33 5.68 -30.76
C LYS A 395 0.40 4.36 -31.00
N THR A 396 0.62 3.57 -29.96
CA THR A 396 1.32 2.29 -30.08
C THR A 396 0.57 1.31 -31.00
N ARG A 397 -0.76 1.28 -30.92
CA ARG A 397 -1.57 0.44 -31.81
C ARG A 397 -1.68 0.98 -33.24
N GLN A 398 -1.72 2.30 -33.42
CA GLN A 398 -1.71 2.90 -34.76
C GLN A 398 -0.36 2.80 -35.47
N LEU A 399 0.75 2.60 -34.77
CA LEU A 399 2.01 2.24 -35.43
C LEU A 399 1.88 0.92 -36.22
N GLU A 400 0.92 0.06 -35.88
CA GLU A 400 0.59 -1.15 -36.65
C GLU A 400 -0.35 -0.87 -37.85
N SER A 401 -0.98 0.31 -37.92
CA SER A 401 -1.88 0.73 -39.00
C SER A 401 -1.80 2.24 -39.24
N HIS A 402 -1.03 2.70 -40.24
CA HIS A 402 -0.84 4.11 -40.68
C HIS A 402 -1.24 5.21 -39.68
N SER A 403 -0.25 5.85 -39.03
CA SER A 403 -0.53 6.87 -38.01
C SER A 403 -1.19 8.14 -38.54
N ALA A 404 -2.27 8.58 -37.88
CA ALA A 404 -2.90 9.88 -38.12
C ALA A 404 -2.13 11.03 -37.43
N ARG A 405 -2.01 12.19 -38.10
CA ARG A 405 -1.40 13.42 -37.57
C ARG A 405 -2.09 13.95 -36.30
N GLU A 406 -3.39 13.68 -36.15
CA GLU A 406 -4.17 14.07 -34.97
C GLU A 406 -3.68 13.36 -33.70
N ASP A 407 -3.39 12.05 -33.81
CA ASP A 407 -2.90 11.24 -32.69
C ASP A 407 -1.50 11.68 -32.23
N ASP A 408 -0.65 12.16 -33.15
CA ASP A 408 0.66 12.73 -32.81
C ASP A 408 0.52 14.01 -31.98
N MET A 409 -0.35 14.92 -32.41
CA MET A 409 -0.57 16.17 -31.68
C MET A 409 -1.19 15.93 -30.30
N ALA A 410 -2.11 14.97 -30.19
CA ALA A 410 -2.73 14.62 -28.91
C ALA A 410 -1.71 14.01 -27.93
N LEU A 411 -0.87 13.09 -28.41
CA LEU A 411 0.21 12.51 -27.60
C LEU A 411 1.24 13.57 -27.17
N GLU A 412 1.71 14.42 -28.09
CA GLU A 412 2.64 15.51 -27.74
C GLU A 412 2.05 16.47 -26.70
N THR A 413 0.74 16.76 -26.79
CA THR A 413 0.06 17.62 -25.82
C THR A 413 0.05 16.97 -24.44
N ALA A 414 -0.29 15.68 -24.36
CA ALA A 414 -0.26 14.93 -23.10
C ALA A 414 1.17 14.83 -22.53
N GLN A 415 2.19 14.67 -23.36
CA GLN A 415 3.60 14.68 -22.93
C GLN A 415 3.97 16.01 -22.27
N ARG A 416 3.62 17.14 -22.90
CA ARG A 416 3.90 18.48 -22.34
C ARG A 416 3.21 18.66 -20.98
N MET A 417 1.95 18.22 -20.86
CA MET A 417 1.23 18.23 -19.58
C MET A 417 1.94 17.39 -18.50
N VAL A 418 2.48 16.22 -18.87
CA VAL A 418 3.24 15.34 -17.96
C VAL A 418 4.54 15.99 -17.49
N LEU A 419 5.24 16.68 -18.39
CA LEU A 419 6.47 17.42 -18.05
C LEU A 419 6.16 18.62 -17.15
N ASP A 420 5.12 19.37 -17.45
CA ASP A 420 4.73 20.54 -16.67
C ASP A 420 4.28 20.17 -15.24
N MET A 421 3.54 19.07 -15.07
CA MET A 421 3.20 18.59 -13.72
C MET A 421 4.45 18.11 -12.95
N ASN A 422 5.43 17.50 -13.63
CA ASN A 422 6.69 17.10 -12.99
C ASN A 422 7.54 18.31 -12.57
N ARG A 423 7.63 19.35 -13.41
CA ARG A 423 8.31 20.61 -13.08
C ARG A 423 7.63 21.33 -11.93
N THR A 424 6.29 21.37 -11.94
CA THR A 424 5.50 21.96 -10.86
C THR A 424 5.71 21.21 -9.55
N ALA A 425 5.67 19.87 -9.56
CA ALA A 425 5.95 19.06 -8.38
C ALA A 425 7.37 19.27 -7.85
N SER A 426 8.37 19.37 -8.74
CA SER A 426 9.76 19.66 -8.35
C SER A 426 9.89 21.02 -7.64
N CYS A 427 9.24 22.07 -8.17
CA CYS A 427 9.19 23.39 -7.52
C CYS A 427 8.52 23.32 -6.13
N MET A 428 7.43 22.58 -6.01
CA MET A 428 6.72 22.38 -4.72
C MET A 428 7.58 21.62 -3.72
N LEU A 429 8.30 20.57 -4.15
CA LEU A 429 9.19 19.77 -3.31
C LEU A 429 10.47 20.50 -2.88
N GLN A 430 10.88 21.53 -3.62
CA GLN A 430 12.00 22.39 -3.23
C GLN A 430 11.59 23.45 -2.21
N SER A 431 10.34 23.90 -2.25
CA SER A 431 9.82 24.98 -1.40
C SER A 431 9.08 24.49 -0.15
N ARG A 432 8.64 23.23 -0.12
CA ARG A 432 7.91 22.61 1.00
C ARG A 432 8.62 21.34 1.48
N ASP A 433 8.35 20.95 2.72
CA ASP A 433 8.74 19.61 3.18
C ASP A 433 7.95 18.55 2.39
N ALA A 434 8.65 17.54 1.86
CA ALA A 434 8.08 16.46 1.06
C ALA A 434 7.01 15.65 1.84
N SER A 435 7.08 15.67 3.18
CA SER A 435 6.07 15.09 4.07
C SER A 435 4.67 15.66 3.84
N THR A 436 4.58 16.94 3.44
CA THR A 436 3.31 17.68 3.26
C THR A 436 2.61 17.41 1.93
N MET A 437 3.23 16.66 1.02
CA MET A 437 2.60 16.29 -0.24
C MET A 437 1.74 15.04 -0.06
N SER A 438 0.53 15.05 -0.61
CA SER A 438 -0.31 13.86 -0.64
C SER A 438 0.36 12.76 -1.44
N PHE A 439 0.34 11.54 -0.91
CA PHE A 439 0.94 10.38 -1.56
C PHE A 439 0.40 10.18 -2.97
N VAL A 440 -0.93 10.25 -3.15
CA VAL A 440 -1.59 10.05 -4.44
C VAL A 440 -1.10 11.06 -5.48
N GLY A 441 -1.03 12.35 -5.13
CA GLY A 441 -0.61 13.40 -6.05
C GLY A 441 0.82 13.19 -6.55
N ILE A 442 1.78 13.03 -5.63
CA ILE A 442 3.18 12.84 -6.02
C ILE A 442 3.41 11.49 -6.70
N CYS A 443 2.68 10.44 -6.30
CA CYS A 443 2.76 9.12 -6.93
C CYS A 443 2.31 9.21 -8.39
N CYS A 444 1.14 9.77 -8.68
CA CYS A 444 0.65 9.92 -10.07
C CYS A 444 1.63 10.71 -10.94
N VAL A 445 2.14 11.85 -10.46
CA VAL A 445 3.12 12.67 -11.19
C VAL A 445 4.38 11.87 -11.53
N CYS A 446 4.90 11.13 -10.55
CA CYS A 446 6.05 10.26 -10.72
C CYS A 446 5.77 9.10 -11.69
N SER A 447 4.65 8.40 -11.54
CA SER A 447 4.23 7.27 -12.37
C SER A 447 4.16 7.67 -13.85
N ALA A 448 3.54 8.81 -14.17
CA ALA A 448 3.48 9.29 -15.54
C ALA A 448 4.84 9.78 -16.07
N GLY A 449 5.69 10.37 -15.21
CA GLY A 449 7.07 10.69 -15.56
C GLY A 449 7.89 9.44 -15.91
N VAL A 450 7.75 8.36 -15.13
CA VAL A 450 8.38 7.06 -15.42
C VAL A 450 7.86 6.50 -16.74
N LEU A 451 6.54 6.50 -16.95
CA LEU A 451 5.94 6.05 -18.20
C LEU A 451 6.46 6.82 -19.42
N LEU A 452 6.66 8.15 -19.28
CA LEU A 452 7.22 8.99 -20.32
C LEU A 452 8.67 8.61 -20.67
N VAL A 453 9.51 8.38 -19.66
CA VAL A 453 10.89 7.95 -19.86
C VAL A 453 10.94 6.59 -20.54
N LEU A 454 10.17 5.61 -20.04
CA LEU A 454 10.11 4.27 -20.64
C LEU A 454 9.64 4.31 -22.10
N ALA A 455 8.66 5.16 -22.41
CA ALA A 455 8.20 5.35 -23.78
C ALA A 455 9.27 5.98 -24.69
N SER A 456 10.05 6.95 -24.18
CA SER A 456 11.16 7.55 -24.93
C SER A 456 12.29 6.55 -25.21
N GLN A 457 12.62 5.68 -24.25
CA GLN A 457 13.66 4.65 -24.39
C GLN A 457 13.30 3.59 -25.43
N LYS A 458 12.00 3.30 -25.62
CA LYS A 458 11.51 2.28 -26.55
C LYS A 458 11.27 2.76 -27.97
N GLY A 459 11.78 3.93 -28.33
CA GLY A 459 11.75 4.42 -29.71
C GLY A 459 10.42 4.99 -30.17
N HIS A 460 9.48 5.27 -29.26
CA HIS A 460 8.37 6.19 -29.58
C HIS A 460 8.97 7.58 -29.83
N GLN A 461 8.41 8.35 -30.77
CA GLN A 461 8.87 9.71 -31.14
C GLN A 461 8.68 10.72 -29.97
N ILE A 462 9.40 10.50 -28.88
CA ILE A 462 9.34 11.26 -27.64
C ILE A 462 10.76 11.75 -27.38
N SER A 463 11.00 13.03 -27.66
CA SER A 463 12.27 13.66 -27.31
C SER A 463 12.20 14.12 -25.85
N LEU A 464 13.04 13.53 -25.00
CA LEU A 464 13.16 13.92 -23.60
C LEU A 464 14.48 14.65 -23.38
N ALA A 465 14.42 15.89 -22.87
CA ALA A 465 15.63 16.63 -22.53
C ALA A 465 16.26 16.11 -21.23
N ASP A 466 17.59 16.21 -21.12
CA ASP A 466 18.33 15.80 -19.90
C ASP A 466 17.82 16.51 -18.64
N SER A 467 17.39 17.77 -18.76
CA SER A 467 16.79 18.54 -17.66
C SER A 467 15.45 17.95 -17.19
N ASP A 468 14.67 17.39 -18.11
CA ASP A 468 13.39 16.77 -17.79
C ASP A 468 13.59 15.42 -17.11
N LEU A 469 14.54 14.60 -17.59
CA LEU A 469 14.94 13.36 -16.93
C LEU A 469 15.48 13.64 -15.51
N ALA A 470 16.30 14.67 -15.34
CA ALA A 470 16.81 15.08 -14.04
C ALA A 470 15.67 15.50 -13.09
N THR A 471 14.67 16.21 -13.60
CA THR A 471 13.46 16.61 -12.84
C THR A 471 12.67 15.39 -12.38
N ILE A 472 12.42 14.43 -13.26
CA ILE A 472 11.70 13.18 -12.92
C ILE A 472 12.47 12.39 -11.86
N ARG A 473 13.78 12.20 -12.04
CA ARG A 473 14.64 11.51 -11.05
C ARG A 473 14.66 12.23 -9.70
N PHE A 474 14.64 13.56 -9.68
CA PHE A 474 14.55 14.34 -8.43
C PHE A 474 13.24 14.06 -7.69
N ASN A 475 12.10 14.12 -8.39
CA ASN A 475 10.78 13.84 -7.82
C ASN A 475 10.71 12.42 -7.24
N LEU A 476 11.26 11.42 -7.94
CA LEU A 476 11.30 10.04 -7.47
C LEU A 476 12.15 9.86 -6.21
N LYS A 477 13.31 10.54 -6.12
CA LYS A 477 14.13 10.55 -4.91
C LYS A 477 13.40 11.21 -3.74
N ALA A 478 12.65 12.27 -4.01
CA ALA A 478 11.82 12.92 -3.00
C ALA A 478 10.68 12.01 -2.52
N LEU A 479 9.98 11.33 -3.44
CA LEU A 479 8.97 10.32 -3.12
C LEU A 479 9.54 9.23 -2.22
N ASN A 480 10.75 8.73 -2.54
CA ASN A 480 11.45 7.71 -1.77
C ASN A 480 11.83 8.10 -0.34
N ARG A 481 11.78 9.40 0.03
CA ARG A 481 12.03 9.82 1.42
C ARG A 481 10.97 9.26 2.38
N ARG A 482 9.74 9.06 1.91
CA ARG A 482 8.63 8.52 2.69
C ARG A 482 8.08 7.22 2.11
N TRP A 483 7.99 7.12 0.79
CA TRP A 483 7.31 6.03 0.09
C TRP A 483 8.29 5.28 -0.81
N ARG A 484 8.62 4.04 -0.44
CA ARG A 484 9.66 3.26 -1.11
C ARG A 484 9.35 2.92 -2.57
N ILE A 485 8.10 3.04 -3.00
CA ILE A 485 7.74 2.93 -4.42
C ILE A 485 8.58 3.89 -5.30
N GLY A 486 9.07 5.01 -4.76
CA GLY A 486 10.01 5.88 -5.46
C GLY A 486 11.34 5.19 -5.80
N ALA A 487 11.89 4.35 -4.92
CA ALA A 487 13.07 3.53 -5.23
C ALA A 487 12.76 2.46 -6.27
N THR A 488 11.58 1.84 -6.19
CA THR A 488 11.14 0.85 -7.19
C THR A 488 11.06 1.48 -8.58
N TYR A 489 10.47 2.68 -8.68
CA TYR A 489 10.43 3.42 -9.95
C TYR A 489 11.81 3.87 -10.44
N LEU A 490 12.73 4.26 -9.56
CA LEU A 490 14.11 4.55 -9.96
C LEU A 490 14.78 3.31 -10.57
N GLN A 491 14.57 2.14 -9.96
CA GLN A 491 15.07 0.87 -10.51
C GLN A 491 14.47 0.59 -11.89
N CYS A 492 13.19 0.88 -12.12
CA CYS A 492 12.58 0.75 -13.44
C CYS A 492 13.29 1.62 -14.51
N LEU A 493 13.77 2.81 -14.15
CA LEU A 493 14.47 3.69 -15.09
C LEU A 493 15.93 3.30 -15.35
N ASP A 494 16.54 2.55 -14.44
CA ASP A 494 17.94 2.13 -14.51
C ASP A 494 18.11 0.73 -15.14
N GLN A 495 17.02 -0.01 -15.39
CA GLN A 495 17.07 -1.28 -16.13
C GLN A 495 17.42 -1.02 -17.60
N ASP A 496 18.60 -1.45 -18.01
CA ASP A 496 19.08 -1.36 -19.39
C ASP A 496 18.39 -2.42 -20.26
N PRO A 497 17.61 -2.06 -21.28
CA PRO A 497 16.96 -3.03 -22.17
C PRO A 497 17.97 -3.90 -22.96
N ASP A 498 19.26 -3.54 -22.97
CA ASP A 498 20.29 -4.24 -23.73
C ASP A 498 21.05 -5.35 -22.95
N LEU A 499 20.86 -5.48 -21.63
CA LEU A 499 21.67 -6.41 -20.82
C LEU A 499 21.18 -7.88 -20.78
N ASP A 500 19.92 -8.16 -21.13
CA ASP A 500 19.38 -9.54 -21.14
C ASP A 500 19.65 -10.30 -22.47
N GLY A 501 20.48 -9.73 -23.37
CA GLY A 501 20.90 -10.37 -24.62
C GLY A 501 22.19 -11.20 -24.54
N LEU A 502 22.81 -11.30 -23.37
CA LEU A 502 24.07 -12.02 -23.14
C LEU A 502 23.93 -13.04 -22.01
N CYS A 503 22.95 -13.94 -22.10
CA CYS A 503 22.98 -15.22 -21.40
C CYS A 503 22.30 -16.32 -22.23
#